data_AF-T0TBF0-F1
#
_entry.id   AF-T0TBF0-F1
#
_cell.length_a   1.000
_cell.length_b   1.000
_cell.length_c   1.000
_cell.angle_alpha   90.00
_cell.angle_beta   90.00
_cell.angle_gamma   90.00
#
_symmetry.space_group_name_H-M   'P 1'
#
loop_
_entity.id
_entity.type
_entity.pdbx_description
1 polymer ?
#
loop_
_entity_poly.entity_id
_entity_poly.type
_entity_poly.pdbx_seq_one_letter_code
_entity_poly.pdbx_strand_id
1 'polypeptide(L)' 'MKSYQADELDEKTVYKLLSGSIVPRPIAWVTSQNSDGLVNVAPFSFFNPVTHVVPIDSWKN' A
#
# COMPACT_ATOMS: atom_id res chain seq x y z
N MET A 1 10.27 14.77 23.29
CA MET A 1 9.74 14.25 22.00
C MET A 1 10.82 14.48 20.95
N LYS A 2 11.23 13.45 20.19
CA LYS A 2 12.20 13.63 19.11
C LYS A 2 11.43 14.07 17.85
N SER A 3 11.93 15.10 17.17
CA SER A 3 11.44 15.55 15.87
C SER A 3 12.41 15.10 14.78
N TYR A 4 11.89 14.71 13.64
CA TYR A 4 12.68 14.30 12.48
C TYR A 4 12.17 15.06 11.25
N GLN A 5 13.08 15.61 10.45
CA GLN A 5 12.77 16.20 9.15
C GLN A 5 12.91 15.13 8.07
N ALA A 6 11.93 15.04 7.17
CA ALA A 6 11.85 13.92 6.22
C ALA A 6 12.95 14.00 5.14
N ASP A 7 13.37 15.21 4.77
CA ASP A 7 14.41 15.53 3.80
C ASP A 7 15.83 15.23 4.29
N GLU A 8 16.02 15.07 5.60
CA GLU A 8 17.32 14.71 6.21
C GLU A 8 17.51 13.20 6.39
N LEU A 9 16.50 12.39 6.07
CA LEU A 9 16.51 10.94 6.27
C LEU A 9 16.68 10.19 4.95
N ASP A 10 17.37 9.05 5.01
CA ASP A 10 17.40 8.12 3.90
C ASP A 10 16.07 7.36 3.77
N GLU A 11 15.75 6.94 2.53
CA GLU A 11 14.48 6.28 2.21
C GLU A 11 14.17 5.07 3.09
N LYS A 12 15.21 4.30 3.44
CA LYS A 12 15.07 3.11 4.29
C LYS A 12 14.65 3.47 5.71
N THR A 13 15.17 4.57 6.25
CA THR A 13 14.77 5.06 7.58
C THR A 13 13.35 5.61 7.55
N VAL A 14 12.99 6.37 6.52
CA VAL A 14 11.61 6.84 6.31
C VAL A 14 10.65 5.66 6.25
N TYR A 15 10.95 4.63 5.44
CA TYR A 15 10.14 3.42 5.34
C TYR A 15 9.97 2.71 6.69
N LYS A 16 11.06 2.55 7.46
CA LYS A 16 11.01 1.93 8.79
C LYS A 16 10.15 2.72 9.77
N LEU A 17 10.26 4.05 9.78
CA LEU A 17 9.44 4.90 10.64
C LEU A 17 7.96 4.80 10.27
N LEU A 18 7.62 4.97 8.99
CA LEU A 18 6.23 4.85 8.52
C LEU A 18 5.65 3.46 8.81
N SER A 19 6.40 2.41 8.46
CA SER A 19 5.96 1.02 8.64
C SER A 19 5.94 0.56 10.10
N GLY A 20 6.67 1.21 11.00
CA GLY A 20 6.63 0.93 12.44
C GLY A 20 5.61 1.76 13.21
N SER A 21 5.28 2.97 12.74
CA SER A 21 4.40 3.90 13.45
C SER A 21 2.92 3.76 13.07
N ILE A 22 2.60 3.34 11.85
CA ILE A 22 1.21 3.17 11.39
C ILE A 22 0.81 1.70 11.56
N VAL A 23 0.29 1.34 12.73
CA VAL A 23 -0.11 -0.04 13.09
C VAL A 23 -1.39 -0.05 13.94
N PRO A 24 -2.23 -1.12 13.89
CA PRO A 24 -2.16 -2.29 13.00
C PRO A 24 -2.58 -1.95 11.56
N ARG A 25 -2.10 -2.71 10.57
CA ARG A 25 -2.45 -2.53 9.15
C ARG A 25 -3.21 -3.73 8.59
N PRO A 26 -4.29 -3.51 7.83
CA PRO A 26 -4.93 -4.59 7.09
C PRO A 26 -3.98 -5.15 6.02
N ILE A 27 -4.09 -6.45 5.74
CA ILE A 27 -3.30 -7.13 4.70
C ILE A 27 -4.23 -7.46 3.54
N ALA A 28 -3.98 -6.86 2.38
CA ALA A 28 -4.65 -7.17 1.13
C ALA A 28 -3.90 -8.29 0.40
N TRP A 29 -4.58 -9.38 0.08
CA TRP A 29 -4.08 -10.42 -0.82
C TRP A 29 -4.50 -10.08 -2.24
N VAL A 30 -3.53 -9.74 -3.09
CA VAL A 30 -3.78 -9.35 -4.48
C VAL A 30 -3.38 -10.50 -5.39
N THR A 31 -4.28 -10.88 -6.30
CA THR A 31 -3.99 -11.81 -7.39
C THR A 31 -3.74 -11.06 -8.68
N SER A 32 -2.83 -11.58 -9.51
CA SER A 32 -2.61 -11.10 -10.87
C SER A 32 -2.41 -12.29 -11.80
N GLN A 33 -2.60 -12.08 -13.10
CA GLN A 33 -2.39 -13.12 -14.11
C GLN A 33 -1.42 -12.59 -15.16
N ASN A 34 -0.39 -13.36 -15.50
CA ASN A 34 0.53 -12.99 -16.59
C ASN A 34 -0.07 -13.31 -17.97
N SER A 35 0.63 -12.95 -19.05
CA SER A 35 0.20 -13.21 -20.43
C SER A 35 0.01 -14.70 -20.75
N ASP A 36 0.72 -15.58 -20.03
CA ASP A 36 0.69 -17.02 -20.22
C ASP A 36 -0.41 -17.69 -19.38
N GLY A 37 -1.22 -16.90 -18.68
CA GLY A 37 -2.33 -17.38 -17.85
C GLY A 37 -1.94 -17.83 -16.44
N LEU A 38 -0.67 -17.70 -16.04
CA LEU A 38 -0.21 -18.05 -14.69
C LEU A 38 -0.70 -17.01 -13.67
N VAL A 39 -1.34 -17.51 -12.60
CA VAL A 39 -1.85 -16.67 -11.52
C VAL A 39 -0.80 -16.51 -10.41
N ASN A 40 -0.51 -15.27 -10.07
CA ASN A 40 0.33 -14.88 -8.94
C ASN A 40 -0.55 -14.38 -7.79
N VAL A 41 -0.07 -14.55 -6.56
CA VAL A 41 -0.72 -14.00 -5.37
C VAL A 41 0.34 -13.39 -4.44
N ALA A 42 0.10 -12.18 -3.95
CA ALA A 42 1.03 -11.49 -3.06
C ALA A 42 0.29 -10.67 -1.98
N PRO A 43 0.81 -10.64 -0.74
CA PRO A 43 0.24 -9.84 0.34
C PRO A 43 0.80 -8.40 0.35
N PHE A 44 -0.07 -7.42 0.59
CA PHE A 44 0.26 -6.00 0.70
C PHE A 44 -0.31 -5.41 1.98
N SER A 45 0.53 -4.80 2.82
CA SER A 45 0.09 -4.14 4.07
C SER A 45 -0.10 -2.64 3.97
N PHE A 46 0.34 -2.01 2.89
CA PHE A 46 0.06 -0.59 2.58
C PHE A 46 -1.24 -0.50 1.78
N PHE A 47 -2.35 -0.80 2.45
CA PHE A 47 -3.69 -0.81 1.86
C PHE A 47 -4.65 -0.02 2.75
N ASN A 48 -5.50 0.82 2.14
CA ASN A 48 -6.58 1.52 2.82
C ASN A 48 -7.81 1.65 1.91
N PRO A 49 -9.05 1.52 2.42
CA PRO A 49 -10.25 1.81 1.65
C PRO A 49 -10.29 3.29 1.26
N VAL A 50 -10.58 3.59 -0.01
CA VAL A 50 -10.63 4.99 -0.51
C VAL A 50 -12.07 5.48 -0.66
N THR A 51 -13.00 4.63 -1.12
CA THR A 51 -14.42 4.97 -1.28
C THR A 51 -15.31 3.77 -0.96
N HIS A 52 -16.55 4.04 -0.55
CA HIS A 52 -17.61 3.05 -0.31
C HIS A 52 -18.68 3.04 -1.42
N VAL A 53 -18.63 3.99 -2.35
CA VAL A 53 -19.54 4.12 -3.50
C VAL A 53 -18.70 4.07 -4.77
N VAL A 54 -19.08 3.17 -5.69
CA VAL A 54 -18.53 2.82 -7.02
C VAL A 54 -17.01 3.02 -7.17
N PRO A 55 -16.23 1.95 -7.50
CA PRO A 55 -14.77 2.05 -7.54
C PRO A 55 -14.30 3.22 -8.42
N ILE A 56 -13.19 3.83 -8.01
CA ILE A 56 -12.60 5.06 -8.59
C ILE A 56 -12.43 5.02 -10.12
N ASP A 57 -12.53 3.85 -10.74
CA ASP A 57 -12.71 3.68 -12.18
C ASP A 57 -14.17 3.43 -12.57
N SER A 58 -15.06 4.40 -12.38
CA SER A 58 -16.30 4.42 -13.16
C SER A 58 -16.00 4.98 -14.55
N TRP A 59 -15.41 4.16 -15.42
CA TRP A 59 -15.52 4.31 -16.87
C TRP A 59 -16.99 4.20 -17.24
N LYS A 60 -17.72 5.32 -17.16
CA LYS A 60 -18.99 5.50 -17.86
C LYS A 60 -18.64 6.06 -19.22
N ASN A 61 -18.93 5.29 -20.26
CA ASN A 61 -18.99 5.75 -21.65
C ASN A 61 -19.84 7.02 -21.77
#